data_AF-A0AAW0J8G8-F1
#
_entry.id   AF-A0AAW0J8G8-F1
#
_cell.length_a   1.000
_cell.length_b   1.000
_cell.length_c   1.000
_cell.angle_alpha   90.00
_cell.angle_beta   90.00
_cell.angle_gamma   90.00
#
_symmetry.space_group_name_H-M   'P 1'
#
loop_
_entity.id
_entity.type
_entity.pdbx_description
1 polymer ?
#
loop_
_entity_poly.entity_id
_entity_poly.type
_entity_poly.pdbx_seq_one_letter_code
_entity_poly.pdbx_strand_id
1 'polypeptide(L)'
;MRKNSRAVVVCVFIFIAFNLCEALYGPSSPVLQLNPSNFKSKGARSASAIESFALEQLETNIAPPEVTELTGPDAMEEKCGSVAICFVSFLPDILDSKAEGRNKYIQQLLSVAEKFKRNSYSYVWAAAGKQPDLEKRVGVGGYGYPALVALNVKKGAFAPLKSAFELDHIIEFVREAGLGGKGNLPLDGTPEIVKTEPWDGKDGEIIEEDEFSLEELMGEDAASKDEL
;
A
#
# COMPACT_ATOMS: atom_id res chain seq x y z
N MET A 1 46.31 33.75 -54.96
CA MET A 1 45.32 34.73 -54.44
C MET A 1 43.91 34.17 -54.61
N ARG A 2 43.00 34.45 -53.65
CA ARG A 2 41.65 33.85 -53.39
C ARG A 2 41.72 32.46 -52.72
N LYS A 3 41.79 32.28 -51.39
CA LYS A 3 41.10 32.88 -50.21
C LYS A 3 39.57 32.79 -50.24
N ASN A 4 39.07 32.09 -49.22
CA ASN A 4 37.79 32.22 -48.52
C ASN A 4 36.49 32.03 -49.31
N SER A 5 35.64 31.11 -48.82
CA SER A 5 34.33 31.51 -48.22
C SER A 5 33.38 30.35 -47.94
N ARG A 6 33.71 29.08 -48.27
CA ARG A 6 32.72 27.99 -48.12
C ARG A 6 32.84 27.15 -46.85
N ALA A 7 34.05 26.93 -46.33
CA ALA A 7 34.25 26.09 -45.14
C ALA A 7 33.92 26.79 -43.81
N VAL A 8 34.10 28.12 -43.73
CA VAL A 8 33.85 28.88 -42.48
C VAL A 8 32.35 29.04 -42.20
N VAL A 9 31.52 29.13 -43.24
CA VAL A 9 30.08 29.33 -43.08
C VAL A 9 29.38 28.08 -42.51
N VAL A 10 29.83 26.87 -42.88
CA VAL A 10 29.22 25.62 -42.38
C VAL A 10 29.52 25.37 -40.89
N CYS A 11 30.72 25.73 -40.41
CA CYS A 11 31.03 25.58 -38.97
C CYS A 11 30.35 26.64 -38.09
N VAL A 12 30.06 27.84 -38.59
CA VAL A 12 29.40 28.88 -37.78
C VAL A 12 27.89 28.61 -37.64
N PHE A 13 27.23 28.00 -38.63
CA PHE A 13 25.81 27.65 -38.50
C PHE A 13 25.54 26.46 -37.58
N ILE A 14 26.51 25.56 -37.36
CA ILE A 14 26.36 24.45 -36.39
C ILE A 14 26.50 24.95 -34.94
N PHE A 15 27.24 26.03 -34.70
CA PHE A 15 27.40 26.59 -33.34
C PHE A 15 26.21 27.44 -32.86
N ILE A 16 25.36 27.94 -33.77
CA ILE A 16 24.21 28.79 -33.39
C ILE A 16 22.97 27.94 -33.04
N ALA A 17 22.90 26.66 -33.43
CA ALA A 17 21.77 25.79 -33.11
C ALA A 17 21.88 25.06 -31.75
N PHE A 18 22.99 25.20 -31.02
CA PHE A 18 23.18 24.57 -29.70
C PHE A 18 23.22 25.58 -28.54
N ASN A 19 22.63 26.77 -28.71
CA ASN A 19 22.44 27.74 -27.60
C ASN A 19 20.98 27.86 -27.13
N LEU A 20 20.13 26.89 -27.45
CA LEU A 20 18.89 26.66 -26.70
C LEU A 20 18.95 25.26 -26.09
N CYS A 21 19.84 25.08 -25.11
CA CYS A 21 19.57 24.10 -24.06
C CYS A 21 18.58 24.80 -23.12
N GLU A 22 17.32 24.95 -23.57
CA GLU A 22 16.26 25.20 -22.59
C GLU A 22 16.27 23.99 -21.66
N ALA A 23 16.51 24.28 -20.39
CA ALA A 23 16.40 23.32 -19.32
C ALA A 23 15.08 22.57 -19.50
N LEU A 24 15.14 21.24 -19.71
CA LEU A 24 13.97 20.34 -19.79
C LEU A 24 13.19 20.24 -18.46
N TYR A 25 13.40 21.19 -17.54
CA TYR A 25 12.77 21.23 -16.24
C TYR A 25 11.90 22.49 -16.17
N GLY A 26 10.59 22.27 -16.25
CA GLY A 26 9.61 23.32 -15.99
C GLY A 26 9.70 23.81 -14.55
N PRO A 27 9.24 25.04 -14.25
CA PRO A 27 9.37 25.71 -12.95
C PRO A 27 8.67 25.01 -11.77
N SER A 28 7.90 23.95 -12.02
CA SER A 28 7.28 23.09 -10.99
C SER A 28 7.95 21.73 -10.81
N SER A 29 9.12 21.53 -11.40
CA SER A 29 9.87 20.29 -11.21
C SER A 29 10.49 20.27 -9.81
N PRO A 30 10.41 19.16 -9.06
CA PRO A 30 11.02 19.03 -7.74
C PRO A 30 12.55 18.83 -7.87
N VAL A 31 13.23 19.82 -8.47
CA VAL A 31 14.69 19.82 -8.57
C VAL A 31 15.23 20.20 -7.20
N LEU A 32 15.90 19.23 -6.56
CA LEU A 32 16.53 19.40 -5.26
C LEU A 32 17.73 20.35 -5.41
N GLN A 33 17.54 21.62 -5.07
CA GLN A 33 18.61 22.63 -5.11
C GLN A 33 19.62 22.36 -3.99
N LEU A 34 20.85 21.98 -4.35
CA LEU A 34 21.94 21.79 -3.40
C LEU A 34 22.35 23.15 -2.81
N ASN A 35 22.30 23.29 -1.49
CA ASN A 35 22.76 24.44 -0.74
C ASN A 35 23.78 24.01 0.35
N PRO A 36 24.59 24.93 0.91
CA PRO A 36 25.57 24.59 1.93
C PRO A 36 24.97 23.97 3.23
N SER A 37 23.66 24.12 3.42
CA SER A 37 22.91 23.63 4.57
C SER A 37 22.47 22.16 4.40
N ASN A 38 22.19 21.72 3.16
CA ASN A 38 21.79 20.36 2.82
C ASN A 38 23.00 19.50 2.39
N PHE A 39 24.00 20.10 1.73
CA PHE A 39 25.26 19.47 1.37
C PHE A 39 26.34 19.88 2.38
N LYS A 40 26.24 19.37 3.61
CA LYS A 40 27.31 19.54 4.60
C LYS A 40 28.47 18.65 4.16
N SER A 41 29.53 19.27 3.67
CA SER A 41 30.72 18.59 3.12
C SER A 41 31.30 17.57 4.11
N LYS A 42 30.97 16.29 3.92
CA LYS A 42 31.87 15.21 4.34
C LYS A 42 33.06 15.18 3.37
N GLY A 43 33.93 16.19 3.50
CA GLY A 43 35.32 16.15 3.06
C GLY A 43 35.65 16.37 1.58
N ALA A 44 34.82 15.98 0.61
CA ALA A 44 35.22 16.08 -0.80
C ALA A 44 34.05 16.34 -1.75
N ARG A 45 34.22 17.28 -2.70
CA ARG A 45 33.40 17.38 -3.91
C ARG A 45 33.78 16.27 -4.91
N SER A 46 33.91 15.03 -4.45
CA SER A 46 34.17 13.89 -5.34
C SER A 46 32.86 13.44 -5.96
N ALA A 47 32.94 12.92 -7.20
CA ALA A 47 31.77 12.36 -7.88
C ALA A 47 31.08 11.28 -7.03
N SER A 48 31.86 10.46 -6.31
CA SER A 48 31.35 9.45 -5.39
C SER A 48 30.55 10.04 -4.21
N ALA A 49 30.99 11.16 -3.62
CA ALA A 49 30.28 11.78 -2.51
C ALA A 49 28.96 12.42 -2.96
N ILE A 50 28.92 12.94 -4.19
CA ILE A 50 27.70 13.48 -4.80
C ILE A 50 26.72 12.34 -5.13
N GLU A 51 27.20 11.21 -5.64
CA GLU A 51 26.39 10.02 -5.90
C GLU A 51 25.79 9.46 -4.62
N SER A 52 26.61 9.25 -3.58
CA SER A 52 26.13 8.78 -2.28
C SER A 52 25.14 9.76 -1.64
N PHE A 53 25.38 11.07 -1.75
CA PHE A 53 24.44 12.07 -1.25
C PHE A 53 23.14 12.11 -2.05
N ALA A 54 23.21 11.97 -3.38
CA ALA A 54 22.03 11.91 -4.23
C ALA A 54 21.18 10.67 -3.92
N LEU A 55 21.83 9.52 -3.70
CA LEU A 55 21.16 8.29 -3.25
C LEU A 55 20.53 8.47 -1.86
N GLU A 56 21.24 9.08 -0.91
CA GLU A 56 20.70 9.36 0.44
C GLU A 56 19.50 10.33 0.39
N GLN A 57 19.55 11.36 -0.46
CA GLN A 57 18.40 12.27 -0.65
C GLN A 57 17.23 11.58 -1.35
N LEU A 58 17.49 10.66 -2.29
CA LEU A 58 16.45 9.84 -2.92
C LEU A 58 15.79 8.91 -1.89
N GLU A 59 16.59 8.30 -1.01
CA GLU A 59 16.12 7.50 0.12
C GLU A 59 15.44 8.34 1.22
N THR A 60 15.62 9.66 1.22
CA THR A 60 14.96 10.57 2.17
C THR A 60 13.65 11.12 1.61
N ASN A 61 13.55 11.27 0.28
CA ASN A 61 12.35 11.70 -0.43
C ASN A 61 11.47 10.50 -0.84
N ILE A 62 11.20 9.63 0.13
CA ILE A 62 10.30 8.50 -0.05
C ILE A 62 8.87 9.04 -0.10
N ALA A 63 8.11 8.58 -1.10
CA ALA A 63 6.72 8.94 -1.28
C ALA A 63 5.93 8.71 0.03
N PRO A 64 4.93 9.57 0.33
CA PRO A 64 4.09 9.39 1.50
C PRO A 64 3.55 7.95 1.54
N PRO A 65 3.72 7.23 2.65
CA PRO A 65 3.22 5.87 2.75
C PRO A 65 1.70 5.87 2.66
N GLU A 66 1.17 5.02 1.80
CA GLU A 66 -0.27 4.85 1.61
C GLU A 66 -0.71 3.52 2.21
N VAL A 67 -1.90 3.52 2.82
CA VAL A 67 -2.58 2.32 3.32
C VAL A 67 -3.73 2.04 2.35
N THR A 68 -3.51 1.11 1.42
CA THR A 68 -4.45 0.81 0.32
C THR A 68 -5.35 -0.37 0.67
N GLU A 69 -6.59 -0.37 0.18
CA GLU A 69 -7.50 -1.51 0.30
C GLU A 69 -7.14 -2.63 -0.69
N LEU A 70 -7.25 -3.88 -0.23
CA LEU A 70 -7.03 -5.06 -1.05
C LEU A 70 -8.29 -5.44 -1.83
N THR A 71 -8.49 -4.79 -2.99
CA THR A 71 -9.68 -4.95 -3.85
C THR A 71 -9.54 -6.03 -4.91
N GLY A 72 -8.36 -6.65 -5.05
CA GLY A 72 -8.13 -7.69 -6.05
C GLY A 72 -6.70 -8.20 -6.11
N PRO A 73 -6.44 -9.20 -6.98
CA PRO A 73 -5.12 -9.81 -7.13
C PRO A 73 -4.07 -8.79 -7.63
N ASP A 74 -4.49 -7.86 -8.49
CA ASP A 74 -3.63 -6.81 -9.03
C ASP A 74 -3.08 -5.91 -7.90
N ALA A 75 -3.93 -5.57 -6.91
CA ALA A 75 -3.53 -4.77 -5.75
C ALA A 75 -2.54 -5.53 -4.84
N MET A 76 -2.73 -6.84 -4.67
CA MET A 76 -1.79 -7.69 -3.94
C MET A 76 -0.42 -7.71 -4.61
N GLU A 77 -0.39 -7.93 -5.93
CA GLU A 77 0.88 -8.04 -6.66
C GLU A 77 1.61 -6.70 -6.73
N GLU A 78 0.90 -5.61 -7.02
CA GLU A 78 1.47 -4.26 -7.10
C GLU A 78 2.06 -3.82 -5.76
N LYS A 79 1.28 -3.96 -4.67
CA LYS A 79 1.69 -3.45 -3.35
C LYS A 79 2.58 -4.42 -2.58
N CYS A 80 2.31 -5.73 -2.63
CA CYS A 80 3.02 -6.72 -1.83
C CYS A 80 4.07 -7.53 -2.61
N GLY A 81 4.05 -7.58 -3.94
CA GLY A 81 4.92 -8.46 -4.74
C GLY A 81 6.40 -8.03 -4.76
N SER A 82 6.65 -6.72 -4.81
CA SER A 82 8.02 -6.18 -4.92
C SER A 82 8.70 -5.92 -3.57
N VAL A 83 7.91 -5.77 -2.49
CA VAL A 83 8.41 -5.39 -1.16
C VAL A 83 8.97 -6.55 -0.34
N ALA A 84 9.70 -6.20 0.73
CA ALA A 84 10.30 -7.18 1.61
C ALA A 84 9.28 -7.79 2.58
N ILE A 85 8.37 -6.95 3.11
CA ILE A 85 7.32 -7.34 4.03
C ILE A 85 6.07 -6.53 3.67
N CYS A 86 4.93 -7.21 3.52
CA CYS A 86 3.63 -6.60 3.34
C CYS A 86 2.80 -6.81 4.60
N PHE A 87 2.43 -5.74 5.29
CA PHE A 87 1.55 -5.78 6.44
C PHE A 87 0.10 -5.75 5.95
N VAL A 88 -0.62 -6.84 6.19
CA VAL A 88 -2.03 -7.00 5.83
C VAL A 88 -2.88 -6.90 7.08
N SER A 89 -3.69 -5.86 7.15
CA SER A 89 -4.64 -5.65 8.24
C SER A 89 -6.03 -6.13 7.84
N PHE A 90 -6.63 -7.00 8.62
CA PHE A 90 -8.02 -7.39 8.45
C PHE A 90 -8.86 -6.60 9.44
N LEU A 91 -9.68 -5.69 8.92
CA LEU A 91 -10.51 -4.81 9.71
C LEU A 91 -11.92 -5.40 9.86
N PRO A 92 -12.61 -5.13 10.99
CA PRO A 92 -14.00 -5.54 11.15
C PRO A 92 -14.88 -5.05 10.00
N ASP A 93 -16.04 -5.68 9.86
CA ASP A 93 -17.02 -5.24 8.89
C ASP A 93 -17.45 -3.79 9.16
N ILE A 94 -17.89 -3.10 8.11
CA ILE A 94 -18.30 -1.70 8.20
C ILE A 94 -19.56 -1.56 9.08
N LEU A 95 -20.41 -2.59 9.14
CA LEU A 95 -21.62 -2.58 9.97
C LEU A 95 -21.28 -2.62 11.47
N ASP A 96 -20.18 -3.28 11.84
CA ASP A 96 -19.72 -3.38 13.24
C ASP A 96 -18.90 -2.17 13.68
N SER A 97 -17.98 -1.73 12.81
CA SER A 97 -17.01 -0.68 13.17
C SER A 97 -17.45 0.73 12.79
N LYS A 98 -18.37 0.85 11.84
CA LYS A 98 -18.71 2.10 11.13
C LYS A 98 -17.48 2.71 10.43
N ALA A 99 -17.70 3.74 9.63
CA ALA A 99 -16.62 4.46 8.96
C ALA A 99 -15.67 5.11 9.98
N GLU A 100 -16.18 5.57 11.12
CA GLU A 100 -15.36 6.16 12.18
C GLU A 100 -14.35 5.14 12.75
N GLY A 101 -14.80 3.93 13.10
CA GLY A 101 -13.92 2.88 13.64
C GLY A 101 -12.90 2.41 12.60
N ARG A 102 -13.34 2.19 11.35
CA ARG A 102 -12.45 1.83 10.24
C ARG A 102 -11.39 2.90 9.99
N ASN A 103 -11.78 4.17 9.93
CA ASN A 103 -10.86 5.29 9.76
C ASN A 103 -9.86 5.39 10.91
N LYS A 104 -10.28 5.13 12.15
CA LYS A 104 -9.37 5.10 13.30
C LYS A 104 -8.26 4.05 13.13
N TYR A 105 -8.61 2.84 12.69
CA TYR A 105 -7.61 1.80 12.40
C TYR A 105 -6.69 2.18 11.24
N ILE A 106 -7.24 2.73 10.16
CA ILE A 106 -6.45 3.21 9.01
C ILE A 106 -5.46 4.31 9.45
N GLN A 107 -5.89 5.25 10.29
CA GLN A 107 -5.01 6.31 10.83
C GLN A 107 -3.88 5.76 11.71
N GLN A 108 -4.15 4.71 12.49
CA GLN A 108 -3.09 4.01 13.24
C GLN A 108 -2.08 3.38 12.29
N LEU A 109 -2.54 2.69 11.24
CA LEU A 109 -1.67 2.08 10.23
C LEU A 109 -0.84 3.13 9.48
N LEU A 110 -1.44 4.27 9.10
CA LEU A 110 -0.74 5.39 8.47
C LEU A 110 0.36 5.95 9.38
N SER A 111 0.07 6.09 10.67
CA SER A 111 1.05 6.57 11.66
C SER A 111 2.26 5.62 11.77
N VAL A 112 2.01 4.32 11.73
CA VAL A 112 3.04 3.28 11.72
C VAL A 112 3.82 3.33 10.41
N ALA A 113 3.13 3.44 9.28
CA ALA A 113 3.75 3.49 7.98
C ALA A 113 4.66 4.71 7.83
N GLU A 114 4.25 5.87 8.33
CA GLU A 114 5.09 7.09 8.37
C GLU A 114 6.34 6.91 9.24
N LYS A 115 6.21 6.19 10.37
CA LYS A 115 7.34 5.88 11.24
C LYS A 115 8.37 4.96 10.59
N PHE A 116 7.91 4.02 9.77
CA PHE A 116 8.75 3.02 9.09
C PHE A 116 8.92 3.28 7.60
N LYS A 117 8.66 4.50 7.11
CA LYS A 117 8.73 4.82 5.67
C LYS A 117 10.10 4.61 5.03
N ARG A 118 11.17 4.61 5.85
CA ARG A 118 12.54 4.30 5.40
C ARG A 118 12.73 2.81 5.11
N ASN A 119 11.87 1.97 5.61
CA ASN A 119 11.87 0.54 5.35
C ASN A 119 11.00 0.25 4.12
N SER A 120 11.44 -0.69 3.27
CA SER A 120 10.66 -1.13 2.10
C SER A 120 9.50 -2.05 2.50
N TYR A 121 8.55 -1.49 3.27
CA TYR A 121 7.33 -2.15 3.73
C TYR A 121 6.11 -1.56 3.04
N SER A 122 5.13 -2.42 2.74
CA SER A 122 3.81 -2.00 2.28
C SER A 122 2.77 -2.28 3.36
N TYR A 123 1.74 -1.45 3.41
CA TYR A 123 0.62 -1.59 4.33
C TYR A 123 -0.66 -1.65 3.49
N VAL A 124 -1.38 -2.76 3.62
CA VAL A 124 -2.67 -2.97 2.95
C VAL A 124 -3.70 -3.40 3.99
N TRP A 125 -4.96 -3.16 3.69
CA TRP A 125 -6.05 -3.63 4.54
C TRP A 125 -7.14 -4.32 3.72
N ALA A 126 -7.83 -5.27 4.33
CA ALA A 126 -8.99 -5.94 3.77
C ALA A 126 -10.13 -5.91 4.81
N ALA A 127 -11.36 -5.79 4.34
CA ALA A 127 -12.52 -6.00 5.21
C ALA A 127 -12.70 -7.49 5.52
N ALA A 128 -13.12 -7.79 6.75
CA ALA A 128 -13.43 -9.13 7.22
C ALA A 128 -14.36 -9.88 6.25
N GLY A 129 -14.01 -11.11 5.90
CA GLY A 129 -14.84 -12.00 5.07
C GLY A 129 -14.80 -11.68 3.58
N LYS A 130 -14.15 -10.59 3.15
CA LYS A 130 -13.98 -10.27 1.72
C LYS A 130 -12.89 -11.10 1.05
N GLN A 131 -11.93 -11.63 1.83
CA GLN A 131 -10.79 -12.41 1.31
C GLN A 131 -10.66 -13.76 2.04
N PRO A 132 -11.60 -14.69 1.84
CA PRO A 132 -11.72 -15.90 2.66
C PRO A 132 -10.53 -16.87 2.52
N ASP A 133 -9.95 -17.01 1.31
CA ASP A 133 -8.79 -17.89 1.11
C ASP A 133 -7.53 -17.33 1.79
N LEU A 134 -7.30 -16.03 1.67
CA LEU A 134 -6.20 -15.36 2.35
C LEU A 134 -6.35 -15.49 3.88
N GLU A 135 -7.51 -15.14 4.43
CA GLU A 135 -7.82 -15.22 5.86
C GLU A 135 -7.55 -16.63 6.42
N LYS A 136 -8.04 -17.66 5.73
CA LYS A 136 -7.85 -19.06 6.13
C LYS A 136 -6.37 -19.45 6.16
N ARG A 137 -5.59 -19.06 5.15
CA ARG A 137 -4.15 -19.40 5.07
C ARG A 137 -3.32 -18.71 6.13
N VAL A 138 -3.66 -17.46 6.47
CA VAL A 138 -2.97 -16.72 7.54
C VAL A 138 -3.54 -17.02 8.94
N GLY A 139 -4.57 -17.86 9.04
CA GLY A 139 -5.21 -18.22 10.31
C GLY A 139 -6.01 -17.07 10.94
N VAL A 140 -6.46 -16.11 10.14
CA VAL A 140 -7.33 -15.02 10.57
C VAL A 140 -8.78 -15.48 10.45
N GLY A 141 -9.63 -15.07 11.40
CA GLY A 141 -11.03 -15.50 11.53
C GLY A 141 -11.33 -16.30 12.80
N GLY A 142 -10.33 -17.00 13.35
CA GLY A 142 -10.47 -17.68 14.65
C GLY A 142 -10.24 -16.77 15.86
N TYR A 143 -9.39 -15.75 15.72
CA TYR A 143 -9.00 -14.82 16.78
C TYR A 143 -9.89 -13.57 16.86
N GLY A 144 -10.80 -13.39 15.90
CA GLY A 144 -11.61 -12.19 15.75
C GLY A 144 -10.90 -11.06 14.99
N TYR A 145 -11.65 -10.00 14.71
CA TYR A 145 -11.19 -8.77 14.06
C TYR A 145 -11.13 -7.62 15.09
N PRO A 146 -10.21 -6.65 14.95
CA PRO A 146 -9.18 -6.51 13.92
C PRO A 146 -7.98 -7.46 14.10
N ALA A 147 -7.37 -7.86 13.00
CA ALA A 147 -6.15 -8.67 12.97
C ALA A 147 -5.09 -8.04 12.06
N LEU A 148 -3.81 -8.26 12.36
CA LEU A 148 -2.68 -7.80 11.54
C LEU A 148 -1.74 -8.97 11.26
N VAL A 149 -1.29 -9.09 10.02
CA VAL A 149 -0.35 -10.14 9.59
C VAL A 149 0.78 -9.52 8.78
N ALA A 150 2.02 -9.88 9.12
CA ALA A 150 3.18 -9.59 8.30
C ALA A 150 3.36 -10.72 7.28
N LEU A 151 3.20 -10.43 6.00
CA LEU A 151 3.31 -11.37 4.89
C LEU A 151 4.62 -11.14 4.13
N ASN A 152 5.33 -12.22 3.83
CA ASN A 152 6.47 -12.20 2.92
C ASN A 152 6.19 -13.16 1.76
N VAL A 153 5.73 -12.61 0.64
CA VAL A 153 5.38 -13.38 -0.56
C VAL A 153 6.60 -14.10 -1.13
N LYS A 154 7.78 -13.46 -1.12
CA LYS A 154 9.03 -14.03 -1.65
C LYS A 154 9.54 -15.22 -0.85
N LYS A 155 9.38 -15.17 0.48
CA LYS A 155 9.80 -16.25 1.39
C LYS A 155 8.70 -17.27 1.66
N GLY A 156 7.47 -17.03 1.21
CA GLY A 156 6.32 -17.88 1.53
C GLY A 156 6.14 -18.02 3.03
N ALA A 157 6.26 -16.93 3.78
CA ALA A 157 6.16 -16.93 5.24
C ALA A 157 5.26 -15.79 5.72
N PHE A 158 4.54 -16.03 6.82
CA PHE A 158 3.72 -15.01 7.46
C PHE A 158 3.88 -15.03 8.98
N ALA A 159 3.61 -13.92 9.63
CA ALA A 159 3.56 -13.83 11.08
C ALA A 159 2.31 -13.06 11.49
N PRO A 160 1.40 -13.64 12.29
CA PRO A 160 0.26 -12.90 12.83
C PRO A 160 0.67 -12.08 14.06
N LEU A 161 0.04 -10.93 14.23
CA LEU A 161 0.08 -10.15 15.47
C LEU A 161 -0.64 -10.93 16.57
N LYS A 162 0.07 -11.26 17.65
CA LYS A 162 -0.47 -12.04 18.79
C LYS A 162 -0.84 -11.16 19.99
N SER A 163 -1.04 -9.86 19.77
CA SER A 163 -1.35 -8.86 20.78
C SER A 163 -2.54 -8.01 20.34
N ALA A 164 -2.98 -7.10 21.22
CA ALA A 164 -4.07 -6.18 20.91
C ALA A 164 -3.70 -5.24 19.75
N PHE A 165 -4.69 -4.87 18.94
CA PHE A 165 -4.55 -3.92 17.85
C PHE A 165 -4.45 -2.48 18.38
N GLU A 166 -3.30 -2.17 18.97
CA GLU A 166 -2.97 -0.87 19.53
C GLU A 166 -1.68 -0.34 18.90
N LEU A 167 -1.54 0.99 18.83
CA LEU A 167 -0.44 1.64 18.12
C LEU A 167 0.94 1.15 18.60
N ASP A 168 1.15 1.08 19.91
CA ASP A 168 2.44 0.68 20.48
C ASP A 168 2.78 -0.78 20.16
N HIS A 169 1.79 -1.67 20.26
CA HIS A 169 1.95 -3.08 19.92
C HIS A 169 2.21 -3.29 18.42
N ILE A 170 1.54 -2.53 17.55
CA ILE A 170 1.75 -2.60 16.10
C ILE A 170 3.17 -2.11 15.76
N ILE A 171 3.63 -1.02 16.38
CA ILE A 171 5.00 -0.50 16.19
C ILE A 171 6.03 -1.55 16.60
N GLU A 172 5.85 -2.18 17.76
CA GLU A 172 6.74 -3.22 18.23
C GLU A 172 6.76 -4.41 17.28
N PHE A 173 5.59 -4.85 16.82
CA PHE A 173 5.45 -5.95 15.87
C PHE A 173 6.15 -5.67 14.54
N VAL A 174 5.96 -4.48 13.95
CA VAL A 174 6.63 -4.08 12.70
C VAL A 174 8.15 -4.05 12.88
N ARG A 175 8.63 -3.56 14.03
CA ARG A 175 10.06 -3.57 14.37
C ARG A 175 10.60 -4.99 14.47
N GLU A 176 9.90 -5.90 15.13
CA GLU A 176 10.32 -7.30 15.26
C GLU A 176 10.29 -8.04 13.93
N ALA A 177 9.27 -7.81 13.09
CA ALA A 177 9.18 -8.35 11.74
C ALA A 177 10.39 -7.94 10.88
N GLY A 178 10.83 -6.69 10.99
CA GLY A 178 12.03 -6.18 10.31
C GLY A 178 13.35 -6.84 10.74
N LEU A 179 13.43 -7.31 11.99
CA LEU A 179 14.63 -7.97 12.53
C LEU A 179 14.69 -9.47 12.24
N GLY A 180 13.75 -10.00 11.45
CA GLY A 180 13.68 -11.41 11.10
C GLY A 180 12.39 -12.11 11.53
N GLY A 181 11.54 -11.43 12.31
CA GLY A 181 10.24 -11.93 12.77
C GLY A 181 10.36 -13.04 13.80
N LYS A 182 9.66 -12.89 14.93
CA LYS A 182 9.46 -14.00 15.88
C LYS A 182 8.16 -14.71 15.52
N GLY A 183 8.22 -16.02 15.36
CA GLY A 183 7.02 -16.83 15.12
C GLY A 183 6.50 -16.80 13.68
N ASN A 184 7.39 -16.66 12.69
CA ASN A 184 7.02 -16.85 11.29
C ASN A 184 6.53 -18.29 11.08
N LEU A 185 5.41 -18.41 10.38
CA LEU A 185 4.79 -19.65 9.95
C LEU A 185 4.93 -19.77 8.42
N PRO A 186 5.04 -21.00 7.89
CA PRO A 186 5.05 -21.22 6.45
C PRO A 186 3.68 -20.86 5.86
N LEU A 187 3.67 -20.15 4.75
CA LEU A 187 2.47 -19.88 3.96
C LEU A 187 2.27 -21.03 2.97
N ASP A 188 1.16 -21.74 3.09
CA ASP A 188 0.81 -22.80 2.16
C ASP A 188 0.34 -22.19 0.82
N GLY A 189 1.26 -22.03 -0.12
CA GLY A 189 0.99 -21.55 -1.49
C GLY A 189 0.62 -20.07 -1.60
N THR A 190 0.36 -19.61 -2.82
CA THR A 190 -0.11 -18.23 -3.07
C THR A 190 -1.60 -18.11 -2.77
N PRO A 191 -2.02 -17.15 -1.93
CA PRO A 191 -3.44 -16.92 -1.65
C PRO A 191 -4.16 -16.42 -2.91
N GLU A 192 -5.37 -16.93 -3.12
CA GLU A 192 -6.27 -16.44 -4.16
C GLU A 192 -7.04 -15.23 -3.64
N ILE A 193 -6.86 -14.09 -4.31
CA ILE A 193 -7.51 -12.83 -3.92
C ILE A 193 -8.73 -12.62 -4.81
N VAL A 194 -9.89 -12.51 -4.18
CA VAL A 194 -11.17 -12.25 -4.86
C VAL A 194 -11.25 -10.77 -5.21
N LYS A 195 -11.82 -10.45 -6.38
CA LYS A 195 -12.08 -9.06 -6.76
C LYS A 195 -13.29 -8.54 -5.97
N THR A 196 -13.10 -7.42 -5.28
CA THR A 196 -14.15 -6.76 -4.50
C THR A 196 -14.26 -5.30 -4.87
N GLU A 197 -15.44 -4.74 -4.69
CA GLU A 197 -15.65 -3.30 -4.91
C GLU A 197 -14.89 -2.51 -3.83
N PRO A 198 -14.17 -1.43 -4.21
CA PRO A 198 -13.50 -0.56 -3.27
C PRO A 198 -14.52 0.09 -2.33
N TRP A 199 -14.14 0.27 -1.08
CA TRP A 199 -14.96 0.98 -0.11
C TRP A 199 -15.15 2.45 -0.53
N ASP A 200 -16.39 2.89 -0.49
CA ASP A 200 -16.83 4.23 -0.87
C ASP A 200 -16.48 5.33 0.15
N GLY A 201 -15.89 4.95 1.29
CA GLY A 201 -15.52 5.84 2.38
C GLY A 201 -16.68 6.25 3.29
N LYS A 202 -17.85 5.61 3.16
CA LYS A 202 -19.05 5.91 3.96
C LYS A 202 -19.41 4.75 4.88
N ASP A 203 -20.33 5.01 5.81
CA ASP A 203 -20.91 3.95 6.63
C ASP A 203 -21.63 2.94 5.73
N GLY A 204 -21.56 1.66 6.08
CA GLY A 204 -22.31 0.63 5.37
C GLY A 204 -23.80 0.84 5.62
N GLU A 205 -24.56 0.96 4.55
CA GLU A 205 -26.01 0.82 4.64
C GLU A 205 -26.30 -0.67 4.82
N ILE A 206 -27.09 -1.01 5.84
CA ILE A 206 -27.72 -2.33 5.88
C ILE A 206 -28.64 -2.34 4.67
N ILE A 207 -28.24 -3.05 3.60
CA ILE A 207 -29.22 -3.45 2.60
C ILE A 207 -30.15 -4.37 3.39
N GLU A 208 -31.31 -3.87 3.75
CA GLU A 208 -32.41 -4.70 4.23
C GLU A 208 -32.66 -5.69 3.11
N GLU A 209 -32.07 -6.89 3.21
CA GLU A 209 -32.58 -8.02 2.45
C GLU A 209 -34.02 -8.16 2.91
N ASP A 210 -34.94 -7.85 1.99
CA ASP A 210 -36.38 -7.86 2.17
C ASP A 210 -36.77 -9.00 3.12
N GLU A 211 -37.48 -8.64 4.18
CA GLU A 211 -38.13 -9.56 5.11
C GLU A 211 -38.65 -10.79 4.35
N PHE A 212 -38.03 -11.97 4.56
CA PHE A 212 -38.73 -13.22 4.31
C PHE A 212 -39.94 -13.21 5.25
N SER A 213 -41.07 -12.66 4.79
CA SER A 213 -42.29 -12.58 5.55
C SER A 213 -42.70 -14.00 5.94
N LEU A 214 -42.64 -14.28 7.25
CA LEU A 214 -43.09 -15.53 7.85
C LEU A 214 -44.56 -15.84 7.53
N GLU A 215 -45.34 -14.88 7.01
CA GLU A 215 -46.69 -15.15 6.49
C GLU A 215 -46.70 -16.07 5.26
N GLU A 216 -45.67 -16.06 4.41
CA GLU A 216 -45.62 -16.94 3.22
C GLU A 216 -45.30 -18.40 3.59
N LEU A 217 -44.63 -18.62 4.73
CA LEU A 217 -44.32 -19.96 5.27
C LEU A 217 -45.46 -20.54 6.13
N MET A 218 -46.34 -19.70 6.69
CA MET A 218 -47.48 -20.12 7.51
C MET A 218 -48.84 -20.04 6.79
N GLY A 219 -48.83 -19.63 5.52
CA GLY A 219 -50.02 -19.26 4.77
C GLY A 219 -50.58 -20.32 3.83
N GLU A 220 -50.53 -21.62 4.15
CA GLU A 220 -51.31 -22.62 3.40
C GLU A 220 -51.56 -23.89 4.23
N ASP A 221 -52.54 -23.84 5.14
CA ASP A 221 -53.17 -25.04 5.72
C ASP A 221 -54.63 -24.76 6.14
N ALA A 222 -55.34 -23.94 5.35
CA ALA A 222 -56.77 -23.72 5.55
C ALA A 222 -57.48 -23.39 4.23
N ALA A 223 -57.68 -24.42 3.40
CA ALA A 223 -58.96 -24.71 2.73
C ALA A 223 -58.76 -25.59 1.48
N SER A 224 -59.09 -26.88 1.59
CA SER A 224 -59.98 -27.56 0.64
C SER A 224 -60.04 -29.06 0.94
N LYS A 225 -61.02 -29.47 1.75
CA LYS A 225 -61.75 -30.69 1.43
C LYS A 225 -63.23 -30.34 1.34
N ASP A 226 -63.66 -30.47 0.08
CA ASP A 226 -64.97 -30.26 -0.53
C ASP A 226 -66.20 -30.68 0.27
N GLU A 227 -67.27 -30.00 -0.10
CA GLU A 227 -68.69 -30.28 0.14
C GLU A 227 -69.09 -31.75 -0.14
N LEU A 228 -69.88 -32.36 0.76
CA LEU A 228 -71.28 -32.77 0.57
C LEU A 228 -71.77 -33.62 1.76
#